data_AF-A0A3D4BJT6-F1
#
_entry.id   AF-A0A3D4BJT6-F1
#
_cell.length_a   1.000
_cell.length_b   1.000
_cell.length_c   1.000
_cell.angle_alpha   90.00
_cell.angle_beta   90.00
_cell.angle_gamma   90.00
#
_symmetry.space_group_name_H-M   'P 1'
#
loop_
_entity.id
_entity.type
_entity.pdbx_description
1 polymer ?
#
loop_
_entity_poly.entity_id
_entity_poly.type
_entity_poly.pdbx_seq_one_letter_code
_entity_poly.pdbx_strand_id
1 'polypeptide(L)' 'MKPLIEKLLLEDATIHKVKYDKEWFYNLDDIAFYLKEDLSEVDFIHLPMLIFDEEEIVKCSTFEEIQRGRKEAK' A
#
# COMPACT_ATOMS: atom_id res chain seq x y z
N MET A 1 7.44 1.54 15.98
CA MET A 1 6.91 1.69 14.60
C MET A 1 7.95 1.16 13.63
N LYS A 2 7.56 0.31 12.68
CA LYS A 2 8.44 0.03 11.53
C LYS A 2 8.53 1.29 10.67
N PRO A 3 9.73 1.69 10.21
CA PRO A 3 9.86 2.80 9.27
C PRO A 3 9.17 2.41 7.95
N LEU A 4 8.31 3.30 7.43
CA LEU A 4 7.84 3.15 6.05
C LEU A 4 8.99 3.59 5.14
N ILE A 5 9.54 2.66 4.36
CA ILE A 5 10.57 2.98 3.38
C ILE A 5 10.08 2.45 2.05
N GLU A 6 9.84 3.34 1.10
CA GLU A 6 9.30 3.00 -0.22
C GLU A 6 10.13 1.93 -0.92
N LYS A 7 11.47 2.02 -0.81
CA LYS A 7 12.39 1.00 -1.34
C LYS A 7 12.12 -0.39 -0.77
N LEU A 8 11.84 -0.50 0.53
CA LEU A 8 11.53 -1.80 1.14
C LEU A 8 10.20 -2.34 0.62
N LEU A 9 9.21 -1.48 0.43
CA LEU A 9 7.91 -1.88 -0.12
C LEU A 9 8.00 -2.30 -1.60
N LEU A 10 8.92 -1.69 -2.35
CA LEU A 10 9.21 -2.06 -3.73
C LEU A 10 9.97 -3.40 -3.82
N GLU A 11 10.93 -3.62 -2.93
CA GLU A 11 11.71 -4.86 -2.86
C GLU A 11 10.91 -6.04 -2.28
N ASP A 12 9.89 -5.77 -1.46
CA ASP A 12 9.04 -6.81 -0.88
C ASP A 12 8.12 -7.41 -1.96
N ALA A 13 8.28 -8.73 -2.18
CA ALA A 13 7.48 -9.50 -3.12
C ALA A 13 6.10 -9.88 -2.57
N THR A 14 5.87 -9.75 -1.26
CA THR A 14 4.57 -10.03 -0.64
C THR A 14 3.59 -8.87 -0.77
N ILE A 15 4.08 -7.69 -1.18
CA ILE A 15 3.28 -6.47 -1.31
C ILE A 15 2.93 -6.27 -2.78
N HIS A 16 1.65 -6.45 -3.08
CA HIS A 16 1.08 -6.19 -4.38
C HIS A 16 1.07 -4.70 -4.64
N LYS A 17 1.52 -4.34 -5.83
CA LYS A 17 1.68 -2.96 -6.27
C LYS A 17 1.40 -2.85 -7.75
N VAL A 18 0.73 -1.76 -8.12
CA VAL A 18 0.49 -1.40 -9.52
C VAL A 18 1.04 -0.02 -9.77
N LYS A 19 1.67 0.16 -10.93
CA LYS A 19 2.10 1.48 -11.38
C LYS A 19 1.00 2.08 -12.22
N TYR A 20 0.51 3.25 -11.81
CA TYR A 20 -0.47 4.00 -12.58
C TYR A 20 0.09 5.39 -12.89
N ASP A 21 0.11 5.74 -14.18
CA ASP A 21 0.77 6.94 -14.72
C ASP A 21 2.26 7.05 -14.29
N LYS A 22 2.53 7.74 -13.18
CA LYS A 22 3.88 7.94 -12.62
C LYS A 22 4.02 7.50 -11.17
N GLU A 23 2.95 7.06 -10.54
CA GLU A 23 2.90 6.72 -9.12
C GLU A 23 2.72 5.22 -8.90
N TRP A 24 3.25 4.73 -7.79
CA TRP A 24 3.03 3.36 -7.33
C TRP A 24 1.88 3.34 -6.32
N PHE A 25 0.90 2.50 -6.62
CA PHE A 25 -0.19 2.18 -5.72
C PHE A 25 0.10 0.84 -5.07
N TYR A 26 0.03 0.80 -3.75
CA TYR A 26 0.29 -0.38 -2.95
C TYR A 26 -1.01 -0.88 -2.37
N ASN A 27 -1.17 -2.20 -2.33
CA ASN A 27 -2.34 -2.82 -1.71
C ASN A 27 -2.33 -2.50 -0.20
N LEU A 28 -3.43 -1.94 0.30
CA LEU A 28 -3.52 -1.54 1.70
C LEU A 28 -3.52 -2.71 2.66
N ASP A 29 -4.12 -3.84 2.28
CA ASP A 29 -4.14 -5.03 3.13
C ASP A 29 -2.72 -5.58 3.33
N ASP A 30 -1.92 -5.59 2.26
CA ASP A 30 -0.51 -6.02 2.32
C ASP A 30 0.32 -5.05 3.16
N ILE A 31 0.12 -3.74 3.00
CA ILE A 31 0.84 -2.74 3.78
C ILE A 31 0.44 -2.79 5.26
N ALA A 32 -0.85 -2.94 5.56
CA ALA A 32 -1.37 -3.11 6.91
C ALA A 32 -0.76 -4.36 7.57
N PHE A 33 -0.68 -5.47 6.82
CA PHE A 33 -0.04 -6.70 7.27
C PHE A 33 1.48 -6.53 7.49
N TYR A 34 2.16 -5.88 6.56
CA TYR A 34 3.61 -5.61 6.62
C TYR A 34 3.99 -4.76 7.83
N LEU A 35 3.24 -3.69 8.06
CA LEU A 35 3.41 -2.76 9.18
C LEU A 35 2.87 -3.32 10.49
N LYS A 36 1.94 -4.28 10.43
CA LYS A 36 1.11 -4.73 11.55
C LYS A 36 0.37 -3.58 12.22
N GLU A 37 -0.12 -2.66 11.40
CA GLU A 37 -0.83 -1.44 11.81
C GLU A 37 -2.18 -1.38 11.10
N ASP A 38 -3.14 -0.71 11.74
CA ASP A 38 -4.43 -0.43 11.11
C ASP A 38 -4.30 0.80 10.21
N LEU A 39 -4.62 0.63 8.93
CA LEU A 39 -4.59 1.68 7.90
C LEU A 39 -6.00 2.08 7.47
N SER A 40 -7.02 1.75 8.27
CA SER A 40 -8.42 2.08 7.95
C SER A 40 -8.71 3.58 7.79
N GLU A 41 -7.85 4.45 8.35
CA GLU A 41 -7.94 5.91 8.20
C GLU A 41 -7.16 6.46 6.99
N VAL A 42 -6.41 5.62 6.27
CA VAL A 42 -5.68 6.04 5.06
C VAL A 42 -6.67 6.20 3.91
N ASP A 43 -6.55 7.29 3.15
CA ASP A 43 -7.34 7.47 1.93
C ASP A 43 -6.99 6.39 0.91
N PHE A 44 -8.01 5.74 0.37
CA PHE A 44 -7.84 4.60 -0.53
C PHE A 44 -8.66 4.72 -1.80
N ILE A 45 -8.14 4.14 -2.86
CA ILE A 45 -8.83 3.97 -4.13
C ILE A 45 -8.92 2.48 -4.47
N HIS A 46 -9.81 2.15 -5.40
CA HIS A 46 -9.93 0.80 -5.92
C HIS A 46 -9.30 0.77 -7.30
N LEU A 47 -8.23 0.02 -7.45
CA LEU A 47 -7.59 -0.21 -8.75
C LEU A 47 -7.52 -1.71 -9.03
N PRO A 48 -7.63 -2.12 -10.31
CA PRO A 48 -7.30 -3.47 -10.71
C PRO A 48 -5.79 -3.70 -10.49
N MET A 49 -5.45 -4.72 -9.72
CA MET A 49 -4.08 -5.23 -9.59
C MET A 49 -4.02 -6.67 -10.04
N LEU A 50 -2.87 -7.04 -10.62
CA LEU A 50 -2.57 -8.43 -10.92
C LEU A 50 -2.10 -9.13 -9.65
N ILE A 51 -2.93 -10.02 -9.12
CA ILE A 51 -2.66 -10.81 -7.91
C ILE A 51 -2.84 -12.27 -8.29
N PHE A 52 -1.79 -13.09 -8.15
CA PHE A 52 -1.81 -14.50 -8.56
C PHE A 52 -2.29 -14.75 -10.01
N ASP A 53 -1.88 -13.90 -10.96
CA ASP A 53 -2.31 -13.91 -12.36
C ASP A 53 -3.81 -13.61 -12.60
N GLU A 54 -4.55 -13.18 -11.58
CA GLU A 54 -5.91 -12.69 -11.69
C GLU A 54 -5.96 -11.17 -11.47
N GLU A 55 -6.74 -10.46 -12.28
CA GLU A 55 -7.00 -9.05 -12.05
C GLU A 55 -8.09 -8.91 -11.00
N GLU A 56 -7.71 -8.48 -9.80
CA GLU A 56 -8.65 -8.19 -8.73
C GLU A 56 -8.72 -6.69 -8.45
N ILE A 57 -9.92 -6.20 -8.17
CA ILE A 57 -10.14 -4.83 -7.73
C ILE A 57 -9.86 -4.77 -6.23
N VAL A 58 -8.70 -4.23 -5.87
CA VAL A 58 -8.26 -4.15 -4.48
C VAL A 58 -8.16 -2.73 -3.98
N LYS A 59 -8.28 -2.56 -2.67
CA LYS A 59 -8.05 -1.28 -1.99
C LYS A 59 -6.56 -0.98 -1.98
N CYS A 60 -6.20 0.17 -2.51
CA CYS A 60 -4.82 0.56 -2.65
C CYS A 60 -4.65 2.06 -2.46
N SER A 61 -3.43 2.45 -2.13
CA SER A 61 -3.08 3.84 -1.88
C SER A 61 -1.63 4.10 -2.23
N THR A 62 -1.30 5.37 -2.43
CA THR A 62 0.08 5.78 -2.71
C THR A 62 0.91 5.76 -1.44
N PHE A 63 2.22 5.67 -1.60
CA PHE A 63 3.15 5.75 -0.47
C PHE A 63 2.94 7.01 0.38
N GLU A 64 2.75 8.17 -0.27
CA GLU A 64 2.51 9.44 0.41
C GLU A 64 1.22 9.43 1.23
N GLU A 65 0.13 8.91 0.67
CA GLU A 65 -1.15 8.82 1.38
C GLU A 65 -1.07 7.85 2.55
N ILE A 66 -0.42 6.70 2.39
CA ILE A 66 -0.15 5.78 3.51
C ILE A 66 0.69 6.48 4.57
N GLN A 67 1.73 7.22 4.19
CA GLN A 67 2.57 7.93 5.14
C GLN A 67 1.81 9.05 5.87
N ARG A 68 0.90 9.74 5.17
CA ARG A 68 0.07 10.81 5.72
C ARG A 68 -1.05 10.29 6.62
N GLY A 69 -1.72 9.23 6.20
CA GLY A 69 -2.83 8.59 6.91
C GLY A 69 -2.36 7.69 8.05
N ARG A 70 -1.09 7.24 8.03
CA ARG A 70 -0.40 6.84 9.25
C ARG A 70 -0.30 8.07 10.13
N LYS A 71 -1.27 8.25 11.03
CA LYS A 71 -1.10 9.09 12.22
C LYS A 71 0.21 8.62 12.86
N GLU A 72 1.28 9.39 12.68
CA GLU A 72 2.25 9.53 13.76
C GLU A 72 1.38 9.89 14.96
N ALA A 73 1.12 8.89 15.80
CA ALA A 73 0.54 9.10 17.11
C ALA A 73 1.53 10.02 17.82
N LYS A 74 1.32 11.33 17.67
CA LYS A 74 1.91 12.34 18.52
C LYS A 74 1.49 12.09 19.96
#